data_AF-A0A7C5AYK7-F1
#
_entry.id   AF-A0A7C5AYK7-F1
#
_cell.length_a   1.000
_cell.length_b   1.000
_cell.length_c   1.000
_cell.angle_alpha   90.00
_cell.angle_beta   90.00
_cell.angle_gamma   90.00
#
_symmetry.space_group_name_H-M   'P 1'
#
loop_
_entity.id
_entity.type
_entity.pdbx_description
1 polymer ?
#
loop_
_entity_poly.entity_id
_entity_poly.type
_entity_poly.pdbx_seq_one_letter_code
_entity_poly.pdbx_strand_id
1 'polypeptide(L)'
;MSAIAEDYYGQAMLSLYVLNTLRSLWRYHWSMIVRVSRPPSLLGSRISRHKALGAEHPGICVDDRCAFVVDSVPPDGARLVPYPVYEDGRLVFLQSLGFDRVDDEMRAARALSLVGNMPYDLLTANCEHVATYAETGVPESRQVSVVLGFAMAGLLIWALH
;
A
#
# COMPACT_ATOMS: atom_id res chain seq x y z
N MET A 1 -2.03 75.54 -28.51
CA MET A 1 -1.96 74.76 -27.25
C MET A 1 -2.82 73.51 -27.43
N SER A 2 -2.32 72.44 -28.05
CA SER A 2 -3.11 71.20 -28.22
C SER A 2 -2.29 69.94 -28.52
N ALA A 3 -0.96 69.98 -28.54
CA ALA A 3 -0.13 68.84 -28.98
C ALA A 3 0.51 68.02 -27.85
N ILE A 4 0.28 68.36 -26.57
CA ILE A 4 0.96 67.72 -25.43
C ILE A 4 0.05 66.72 -24.69
N ALA A 5 -1.25 66.71 -24.99
CA ALA A 5 -2.24 65.88 -24.28
C ALA A 5 -2.38 64.46 -24.86
N GLU A 6 -1.99 64.22 -26.11
CA GLU A 6 -2.20 62.91 -26.77
C GLU A 6 -1.15 61.85 -26.37
N ASP A 7 0.06 62.25 -26.00
CA ASP A 7 1.14 61.31 -25.65
C ASP A 7 0.95 60.63 -24.27
N TYR A 8 0.29 61.31 -23.32
CA TYR A 8 0.10 60.79 -21.96
C TYR A 8 -0.94 59.65 -21.88
N TYR A 9 -1.96 59.68 -22.73
CA TYR A 9 -2.99 58.64 -22.75
C TYR A 9 -2.51 57.34 -23.39
N GLY A 10 -1.63 57.42 -24.39
CA GLY A 10 -1.05 56.24 -25.05
C GLY A 10 -0.13 55.42 -24.12
N GLN A 11 0.69 56.08 -23.31
CA GLN A 11 1.59 55.40 -22.36
C GLN A 11 0.83 54.74 -21.19
N ALA A 12 -0.26 55.34 -20.73
CA ALA A 12 -1.07 54.78 -19.63
C ALA A 12 -1.80 53.49 -20.05
N MET A 13 -2.29 53.41 -21.30
CA MET A 13 -2.99 52.21 -21.79
C MET A 13 -2.05 51.03 -22.05
N LEU A 14 -0.83 51.28 -22.55
CA LEU A 14 0.19 50.23 -22.71
C LEU A 14 0.60 49.61 -21.37
N SER A 15 0.70 50.44 -20.31
CA SER A 15 1.06 49.96 -18.95
C SER A 15 -0.01 49.05 -18.34
N LEU A 16 -1.29 49.40 -18.49
CA LEU A 16 -2.41 48.58 -17.99
C LEU A 16 -2.56 47.26 -18.74
N TYR A 17 -2.31 47.24 -20.06
CA TYR A 17 -2.40 46.02 -20.86
C TYR A 17 -1.28 45.03 -20.51
N VAL A 18 -0.05 45.50 -20.32
CA VAL A 18 1.09 44.67 -19.88
C VAL A 18 0.85 44.14 -18.47
N LEU A 19 0.37 44.97 -17.54
CA LEU A 19 0.08 44.54 -16.17
C LEU A 19 -1.04 43.50 -16.10
N ASN A 20 -2.11 43.64 -16.89
CA ASN A 20 -3.18 42.64 -16.94
C ASN A 20 -2.75 41.32 -17.60
N THR A 21 -1.90 41.39 -18.64
CA THR A 21 -1.38 40.19 -19.31
C THR A 21 -0.44 39.41 -18.38
N LEU A 22 0.42 40.10 -17.64
CA LEU A 22 1.29 39.49 -16.62
C LEU A 22 0.47 38.89 -15.45
N ARG A 23 -0.62 39.54 -15.03
CA ARG A 23 -1.54 39.01 -14.00
C ARG A 23 -2.28 37.75 -14.46
N SER A 24 -2.68 37.70 -15.73
CA SER A 24 -3.32 36.54 -16.35
C SER A 24 -2.36 35.36 -16.41
N LEU A 25 -1.13 35.59 -16.90
CA LEU A 25 -0.08 34.57 -16.98
C LEU A 25 0.31 34.03 -15.59
N TRP A 26 0.33 34.87 -14.56
CA TRP A 26 0.55 34.42 -13.18
C TRP A 26 -0.57 33.52 -12.65
N ARG A 27 -1.84 33.77 -13.00
CA ARG A 27 -2.95 32.89 -12.58
C ARG A 27 -2.94 31.54 -13.29
N TYR A 28 -2.57 31.51 -14.57
CA TYR A 28 -2.51 30.24 -15.32
C TYR A 28 -1.34 29.35 -14.89
N HIS A 29 -0.19 29.93 -14.53
CA HIS A 29 0.98 29.14 -14.12
C HIS A 29 0.82 28.46 -12.75
N TRP A 30 0.07 29.06 -11.82
CA TRP A 30 -0.19 28.48 -10.49
C TRP A 30 -1.35 27.47 -10.47
N SER A 31 -2.26 27.51 -11.45
CA SER A 31 -3.39 26.58 -11.53
C SER A 31 -3.00 25.19 -12.05
N MET A 32 -1.81 25.06 -12.66
CA MET A 32 -1.38 23.84 -13.36
C MET A 32 -0.40 22.97 -12.58
N ILE A 33 0.08 23.43 -11.41
CA ILE A 33 1.10 22.74 -10.59
C ILE A 33 0.56 22.48 -9.17
N VAL A 34 -0.67 21.98 -9.07
CA VAL A 34 -1.13 21.33 -7.83
C VAL A 34 -1.86 20.04 -8.19
N ARG A 35 -1.16 19.10 -8.83
CA ARG A 35 -1.46 17.71 -8.55
C ARG A 35 -1.02 17.51 -7.11
N VAL A 36 -1.97 17.64 -6.17
CA VAL A 36 -1.80 17.11 -4.82
C VAL A 36 -1.56 15.62 -5.04
N SER A 37 -0.30 15.21 -5.13
CA SER A 37 0.11 13.81 -5.06
C SER A 37 -0.27 13.38 -3.65
N ARG A 38 -1.51 12.91 -3.48
CA ARG A 38 -1.89 12.19 -2.28
C ARG A 38 -0.84 11.10 -2.06
N PRO A 39 -0.38 10.89 -0.83
CA PRO A 39 0.50 9.77 -0.56
C PRO A 39 -0.16 8.49 -1.10
N PRO A 40 0.64 7.53 -1.61
CA PRO A 40 0.11 6.27 -2.08
C PRO A 40 -0.73 5.64 -0.96
N SER A 41 -1.91 5.11 -1.33
CA SER A 41 -2.73 4.36 -0.38
C SER A 41 -1.95 3.14 0.08
N LEU A 42 -2.05 2.83 1.37
CA LEU A 42 -1.54 1.60 1.97
C LEU A 42 -2.61 0.51 2.05
N LEU A 43 -3.83 0.75 1.57
CA LEU A 43 -4.89 -0.25 1.56
C LEU A 43 -4.40 -1.52 0.86
N GLY A 44 -4.64 -2.69 1.45
CA GLY A 44 -4.26 -3.98 0.87
C GLY A 44 -2.76 -4.25 0.81
N SER A 45 -1.92 -3.33 1.30
CA SER A 45 -0.48 -3.49 1.30
C SER A 45 -0.03 -4.54 2.32
N ARG A 46 0.97 -5.34 1.95
CA ARG A 46 1.61 -6.30 2.85
C ARG A 46 2.75 -5.60 3.56
N ILE A 47 2.70 -5.65 4.88
CA ILE A 47 3.76 -5.17 5.76
C ILE A 47 4.29 -6.35 6.58
N SER A 48 5.51 -6.23 7.08
CA SER A 48 6.13 -7.24 7.93
C SER A 48 6.99 -6.60 8.99
N ARG A 49 6.99 -7.17 10.18
CA ARG A 49 7.93 -6.82 11.25
C ARG A 49 8.76 -8.03 11.63
N HIS A 50 9.94 -7.79 12.17
CA HIS A 50 10.73 -8.88 12.74
C HIS A 50 10.12 -9.36 14.07
N LYS A 51 10.13 -10.67 14.27
CA LYS A 51 9.89 -11.33 15.56
C LYS A 51 11.22 -11.54 16.28
N ALA A 52 11.13 -11.90 17.56
CA ALA A 52 12.26 -12.52 18.24
C ALA A 52 12.77 -13.73 17.41
N LEU A 53 14.09 -13.94 17.39
CA LEU A 53 14.76 -15.01 16.64
C LEU A 53 14.78 -14.84 15.10
N GLY A 54 14.53 -13.63 14.58
CA GLY A 54 14.74 -13.31 13.16
C GLY A 54 13.64 -13.79 12.21
N ALA A 55 12.58 -14.42 12.72
CA ALA A 55 11.40 -14.74 11.93
C ALA A 55 10.62 -13.47 11.54
N GLU A 56 9.92 -13.51 10.42
CA GLU A 56 9.03 -12.42 10.02
C GLU A 56 7.60 -12.60 10.55
N HIS A 57 6.92 -11.49 10.77
CA HIS A 57 5.51 -11.44 11.10
C HIS A 57 4.80 -10.57 10.08
N PRO A 58 4.17 -11.16 9.05
CA PRO A 58 3.43 -10.39 8.07
C PRO A 58 2.08 -9.93 8.62
N GLY A 59 1.59 -8.84 8.05
CA GLY A 59 0.26 -8.27 8.26
C GLY A 59 -0.22 -7.54 7.01
N ILE A 60 -1.54 -7.31 6.92
CA ILE A 60 -2.18 -6.64 5.79
C ILE A 60 -2.86 -5.36 6.29
N CYS A 61 -2.55 -4.22 5.68
CA CYS A 61 -3.22 -2.96 5.96
C CYS A 61 -4.64 -2.97 5.39
N VAL A 62 -5.65 -2.58 6.18
CA VAL A 62 -7.07 -2.61 5.75
C VAL A 62 -7.70 -1.23 5.54
N ASP A 63 -6.88 -0.18 5.59
CA ASP A 63 -7.28 1.19 5.27
C ASP A 63 -6.13 1.94 4.56
N ASP A 64 -6.47 3.08 3.94
CA ASP A 64 -5.53 3.88 3.14
C ASP A 64 -4.28 4.36 3.89
N ARG A 65 -4.35 4.45 5.22
CA ARG A 65 -3.27 4.95 6.08
C ARG A 65 -2.62 3.84 6.89
N CYS A 66 -3.03 2.59 6.69
CA CYS A 66 -2.65 1.46 7.52
C CYS A 66 -2.85 1.74 9.02
N ALA A 67 -3.95 2.40 9.41
CA ALA A 67 -4.27 2.58 10.82
C ALA A 67 -4.63 1.25 11.50
N PHE A 68 -5.18 0.31 10.73
CA PHE A 68 -5.47 -1.05 11.15
C PHE A 68 -4.78 -2.09 10.26
N VAL A 69 -4.37 -3.17 10.92
CA VAL A 69 -3.64 -4.29 10.33
C VAL A 69 -4.37 -5.58 10.69
N VAL A 70 -4.56 -6.44 9.70
CA VAL A 70 -4.90 -7.84 9.95
C VAL A 70 -3.60 -8.63 10.06
N ASP A 71 -3.35 -9.20 11.25
CA ASP A 71 -2.28 -10.14 11.51
C ASP A 71 -2.85 -11.49 11.94
N SER A 72 -1.98 -12.49 12.10
CA SER A 72 -2.36 -13.76 12.72
C SER A 72 -1.36 -14.18 13.77
N VAL A 73 -1.83 -14.45 14.99
CA VAL A 73 -0.97 -14.87 16.10
C VAL A 73 -1.57 -16.08 16.81
N PRO A 74 -0.75 -17.00 17.34
CA PRO A 74 -1.25 -18.02 18.25
C PRO A 74 -1.66 -17.40 19.60
N PRO A 75 -2.72 -17.90 20.26
CA PRO A 75 -3.67 -18.92 19.78
C PRO A 75 -4.84 -18.34 18.96
N ASP A 76 -4.96 -17.01 18.90
CA ASP A 76 -6.15 -16.30 18.46
C ASP A 76 -6.44 -16.43 16.96
N GLY A 77 -5.44 -16.76 16.15
CA GLY A 77 -5.55 -16.79 14.71
C GLY A 77 -5.59 -15.39 14.09
N ALA A 78 -6.33 -15.24 12.99
CA ALA A 78 -6.44 -13.97 12.29
C ALA A 78 -7.27 -12.95 13.11
N ARG A 79 -6.73 -11.76 13.29
CA ARG A 79 -7.35 -10.68 14.08
C ARG A 79 -7.08 -9.32 13.46
N LEU A 80 -7.95 -8.35 13.78
CA LEU A 80 -7.79 -6.96 13.39
C LEU A 80 -7.21 -6.16 14.57
N VAL A 81 -6.07 -5.51 14.37
CA VAL A 81 -5.39 -4.73 15.42
C VAL A 81 -5.02 -3.33 14.94
N PRO A 82 -4.97 -2.33 15.83
CA PRO A 82 -4.37 -1.03 15.51
C PRO A 82 -2.89 -1.19 15.15
N TYR A 83 -2.39 -0.36 14.23
CA TYR A 83 -0.98 -0.39 13.81
C TYR A 83 0.03 -0.31 14.97
N PRO A 84 -0.14 0.54 16.00
CA PRO A 84 0.78 0.57 17.14
C PRO A 84 0.85 -0.75 17.92
N VAL A 85 -0.25 -1.52 17.93
CA VAL A 85 -0.29 -2.85 18.56
C VAL A 85 0.43 -3.87 17.68
N TYR A 86 0.26 -3.78 16.36
CA TYR A 86 0.97 -4.62 15.41
C TYR A 86 2.47 -4.37 15.46
N GLU A 87 2.94 -3.12 15.35
CA GLU A 87 4.36 -2.79 15.27
C GLU A 87 5.12 -3.21 16.54
N ASP A 88 4.49 -3.10 17.71
CA ASP A 88 5.05 -3.53 19.01
C ASP A 88 6.45 -2.91 19.27
N GLY A 89 6.62 -1.64 18.88
CA GLY A 89 7.89 -0.92 18.97
C GLY A 89 9.00 -1.44 18.04
N ARG A 90 8.68 -2.29 17.06
CA ARG A 90 9.64 -2.83 16.08
C ARG A 90 9.53 -2.14 14.74
N LEU A 91 10.62 -2.16 13.97
CA LEU A 91 10.62 -1.69 12.59
C LEU A 91 9.69 -2.54 11.73
N VAL A 92 8.85 -1.85 10.96
CA VAL A 92 7.91 -2.44 10.01
C VAL A 92 8.38 -2.12 8.59
N PHE A 93 8.48 -3.14 7.76
CA PHE A 93 8.86 -3.05 6.36
C PHE A 93 7.64 -3.23 5.47
N LEU A 94 7.51 -2.38 4.46
CA LEU A 94 6.56 -2.55 3.38
C LEU A 94 7.10 -3.61 2.42
N GLN A 95 6.36 -4.71 2.24
CA GLN A 95 6.75 -5.84 1.39
C GLN A 95 6.09 -5.78 0.02
N SER A 96 4.82 -5.39 -0.04
CA SER A 96 4.09 -5.25 -1.30
C SER A 96 3.07 -4.11 -1.23
N LEU A 97 2.86 -3.46 -2.38
CA LEU A 97 1.73 -2.59 -2.67
C LEU A 97 0.86 -3.30 -3.72
N GLY A 98 -0.45 -3.07 -3.74
CA GLY A 98 -1.24 -3.55 -4.86
C GLY A 98 -0.96 -2.76 -6.14
N PHE A 99 -1.43 -3.32 -7.25
CA PHE A 99 -1.21 -2.78 -8.58
C PHE A 99 -2.20 -1.66 -8.91
N ASP A 100 -3.43 -1.82 -8.44
CA ASP A 100 -4.50 -0.84 -8.56
C ASP A 100 -5.43 -0.90 -7.33
N ARG A 101 -6.36 0.06 -7.27
CA ARG A 101 -7.26 0.22 -6.13
C ARG A 101 -8.24 -0.94 -5.97
N VAL A 102 -8.63 -1.62 -7.05
CA VAL A 102 -9.53 -2.78 -6.97
C VAL A 102 -8.79 -3.96 -6.35
N ASP A 103 -7.55 -4.19 -6.77
CA ASP A 103 -6.68 -5.20 -6.17
C ASP A 103 -6.43 -4.92 -4.68
N ASP A 104 -6.15 -3.67 -4.31
CA ASP A 104 -5.97 -3.26 -2.90
C ASP A 104 -7.21 -3.55 -2.05
N GLU A 105 -8.40 -3.14 -2.54
CA GLU A 105 -9.68 -3.38 -1.87
C GLU A 105 -9.95 -4.89 -1.72
N MET A 106 -9.66 -5.69 -2.76
CA MET A 106 -9.83 -7.13 -2.73
C MET A 106 -8.87 -7.82 -1.76
N ARG A 107 -7.61 -7.38 -1.67
CA ARG A 107 -6.63 -7.89 -0.69
C ARG A 107 -7.08 -7.59 0.74
N ALA A 108 -7.49 -6.35 1.01
CA ALA A 108 -8.01 -5.97 2.32
C ALA A 108 -9.27 -6.75 2.68
N ALA A 109 -10.20 -6.92 1.74
CA ALA A 109 -11.44 -7.68 1.95
C ALA A 109 -11.16 -9.16 2.28
N ARG A 110 -10.20 -9.80 1.59
CA ARG A 110 -9.77 -11.17 1.90
C ARG A 110 -9.08 -11.29 3.25
N ALA A 111 -8.27 -10.31 3.64
CA ALA A 111 -7.67 -10.32 4.97
C ALA A 111 -8.75 -10.20 6.06
N LEU A 112 -9.70 -9.29 5.89
CA LEU A 112 -10.81 -9.09 6.83
C LEU A 112 -11.72 -10.31 6.94
N SER A 113 -11.94 -11.08 5.85
CA SER A 113 -12.81 -12.26 5.89
C SER A 113 -12.26 -13.39 6.78
N LEU A 114 -10.95 -13.39 7.07
CA LEU A 114 -10.31 -14.38 7.95
C LEU A 114 -10.46 -14.04 9.43
N VAL A 115 -10.71 -12.77 9.77
CA VAL A 115 -10.78 -12.29 11.16
C VAL A 115 -11.87 -13.05 11.93
N GLY A 116 -11.48 -13.73 13.01
CA GLY A 116 -12.39 -14.52 13.85
C GLY A 116 -12.88 -15.85 13.24
N ASN A 117 -12.54 -16.17 11.99
CA ASN A 117 -12.98 -17.39 11.31
C ASN A 117 -11.89 -18.47 11.21
N MET A 118 -10.64 -18.14 11.54
CA MET A 118 -9.50 -19.02 11.30
C MET A 118 -8.69 -19.21 12.59
N PRO A 119 -8.90 -20.32 13.36
CA PRO A 119 -8.04 -20.65 14.49
C PRO A 119 -6.62 -20.93 14.01
N TYR A 120 -5.62 -20.56 14.83
CA TYR A 120 -4.22 -20.70 14.45
C TYR A 120 -3.82 -22.18 14.28
N ASP A 121 -3.35 -22.53 13.08
CA ASP A 121 -2.72 -23.82 12.77
C ASP A 121 -1.35 -23.53 12.16
N LEU A 122 -0.29 -24.10 12.73
CA LEU A 122 1.10 -23.95 12.27
C LEU A 122 1.28 -24.36 10.80
N LEU A 123 0.50 -25.33 10.32
CA LEU A 123 0.61 -25.90 8.98
C LEU A 123 -0.29 -25.23 7.94
N THR A 124 -1.44 -24.71 8.34
CA THR A 124 -2.49 -24.27 7.40
C THR A 124 -3.05 -22.87 7.65
N ALA A 125 -2.78 -22.27 8.82
CA ALA A 125 -3.35 -21.00 9.26
C ALA A 125 -2.34 -20.12 10.05
N ASN A 126 -1.06 -20.23 9.68
CA ASN A 126 -0.02 -19.40 10.27
C ASN A 126 0.00 -17.99 9.63
N CYS A 127 0.87 -17.11 10.13
CA CYS A 127 0.98 -15.73 9.66
C CYS A 127 1.19 -15.62 8.13
N GLU A 128 2.00 -16.52 7.55
CA GLU A 128 2.31 -16.53 6.12
C GLU A 128 1.10 -16.95 5.28
N HIS A 129 0.29 -17.87 5.77
CA HIS A 129 -0.94 -18.30 5.09
C HIS A 129 -1.96 -17.18 4.98
N VAL A 130 -2.16 -16.43 6.07
CA VAL A 130 -3.10 -15.30 6.09
C VAL A 130 -2.65 -14.22 5.11
N ALA A 131 -1.37 -13.87 5.13
CA ALA A 131 -0.81 -12.89 4.20
C ALA A 131 -0.90 -13.36 2.73
N THR A 132 -0.55 -14.62 2.47
CA THR A 132 -0.61 -15.21 1.12
C THR A 132 -2.04 -15.27 0.61
N TYR A 133 -3.00 -15.72 1.42
CA TYR A 133 -4.41 -15.76 1.05
C TYR A 133 -4.95 -14.35 0.76
N ALA A 134 -4.58 -13.36 1.56
CA ALA A 134 -4.94 -11.98 1.30
C ALA A 134 -4.40 -11.51 -0.06
N GLU A 135 -3.14 -11.83 -0.40
CA GLU A 135 -2.53 -11.42 -1.67
C GLU A 135 -3.11 -12.16 -2.89
N THR A 136 -3.26 -13.48 -2.83
CA THR A 136 -3.54 -14.32 -4.02
C THR A 136 -4.96 -14.87 -4.08
N GLY A 137 -5.69 -14.87 -2.96
CA GLY A 137 -6.97 -15.58 -2.82
C GLY A 137 -6.83 -17.10 -2.70
N VAL A 138 -5.61 -17.63 -2.71
CA VAL A 138 -5.34 -19.06 -2.57
C VAL A 138 -4.60 -19.30 -1.26
N PRO A 139 -5.10 -20.16 -0.36
CA PRO A 139 -4.44 -20.49 0.89
C PRO A 139 -3.27 -21.46 0.63
N GLU A 140 -2.20 -20.99 -0.01
CA GLU A 140 -1.01 -21.79 -0.31
C GLU A 140 0.12 -21.56 0.72
N SER A 141 0.82 -22.65 1.07
CA SER A 141 2.05 -22.61 1.86
C SER A 141 3.25 -22.87 0.97
N ARG A 142 4.21 -21.93 0.89
CA ARG A 142 5.52 -22.25 0.28
C ARG A 142 6.20 -23.43 0.98
N GLN A 143 5.96 -23.64 2.27
CA GLN A 143 6.59 -24.72 3.04
C GLN A 143 6.02 -26.10 2.67
N VAL A 144 4.69 -26.21 2.52
CA VAL A 144 4.07 -27.47 2.06
C VAL A 144 4.51 -27.81 0.64
N SER A 145 4.56 -26.84 -0.27
CA SER A 145 5.01 -27.06 -1.65
C SER A 145 6.46 -27.56 -1.71
N VAL A 146 7.35 -27.04 -0.86
CA VAL A 146 8.75 -27.48 -0.78
C VAL A 146 8.86 -28.90 -0.19
N VAL A 147 8.15 -29.20 0.91
CA VAL A 147 8.15 -30.53 1.52
C VAL A 147 7.61 -31.59 0.56
N LEU A 148 6.51 -31.29 -0.14
CA LEU A 148 5.93 -32.18 -1.13
C LEU A 148 6.90 -32.42 -2.31
N GLY A 149 7.60 -31.37 -2.75
CA GLY A 149 8.62 -31.45 -3.78
C GLY A 149 9.78 -32.38 -3.39
N PHE A 150 10.28 -32.26 -2.16
CA PHE A 150 11.32 -33.16 -1.64
C PHE A 150 10.83 -34.60 -1.46
N ALA A 151 9.60 -34.80 -1.00
CA ALA A 151 9.01 -36.13 -0.84
C ALA A 151 8.85 -36.84 -2.21
N MET A 152 8.37 -36.12 -3.22
CA MET A 152 8.26 -36.63 -4.59
C MET A 152 9.62 -36.95 -5.20
N ALA A 153 10.62 -36.08 -5.01
CA ALA A 153 11.99 -36.31 -5.47
C ALA A 153 12.61 -37.54 -4.79
N GLY A 154 12.40 -37.72 -3.48
CA GLY A 154 12.84 -38.89 -2.74
C GLY A 154 12.20 -40.18 -3.24
N LEU A 155 10.88 -40.18 -3.51
CA LEU A 155 10.17 -41.33 -4.08
C LEU A 155 10.67 -41.68 -5.49
N LEU A 156 10.95 -40.68 -6.34
CA LEU A 156 11.52 -40.90 -7.67
C LEU A 156 12.93 -41.51 -7.60
N ILE A 157 13.79 -41.01 -6.71
CA ILE A 157 15.14 -41.56 -6.51
C ILE A 157 15.06 -43.01 -6.01
N TRP A 158 14.15 -43.29 -5.08
CA TRP A 158 13.91 -44.63 -4.56
C TRP A 158 13.39 -45.59 -5.64
N ALA A 159 12.46 -45.15 -6.49
CA ALA A 159 11.91 -45.97 -7.57
C ALA A 159 12.89 -46.25 -8.73
N LEU A 160 14.01 -45.52 -8.79
CA LEU A 160 15.07 -45.70 -9.79
C LEU A 160 16.23 -46.59 -9.31
N HIS A 161 16.17 -47.10 -8.07
CA HIS A 161 17.11 -48.07 -7.49
C HIS A 161 16.40 -49.42 -7.24
#